data_AF-A0A2S7WF39-F1
#
_entry.id   AF-A0A2S7WF39-F1
#
_cell.length_a   1.000
_cell.length_b   1.000
_cell.length_c   1.000
_cell.angle_alpha   90.00
_cell.angle_beta   90.00
_cell.angle_gamma   90.00
#
_symmetry.space_group_name_H-M   'P 1'
#
loop_
_entity.id
_entity.type
_entity.pdbx_description
1 polymer ?
#
loop_
_entity_poly.entity_id
_entity_poly.type
_entity_poly.pdbx_seq_one_letter_code
_entity_poly.pdbx_strand_id
1 'polypeptide(L)'
;MPNIDFTNFQTVSSLFVTLTVIIFVRYLVVSGLYHLMFFKFLKKAFQDRFLHKKSLKKSQLQKEIFWSFISGLIFAATGLLMYFLYINGFTAIYTDFSTASFFYIPFSIFLFLFLQDAYYYWFHRWMHLPKVYKYMHLIHHKSIHTSVLTSFSFHPLETIFQAAFLPIIIVILPIHIYAFLFVLLIMTISATINHAGVEIYPSGKFGKWFQKWFIGATHHDNHHRKFNYNYGLYFTFWDRLMKTEFEK
;
A
#
# COMPACT_ATOMS: atom_id res chain seq x y z
N MET A 1 26.37 13.76 -6.59
CA MET A 1 25.60 13.42 -5.37
C MET A 1 26.59 13.30 -4.21
N PRO A 2 26.22 13.61 -2.96
CA PRO A 2 27.14 13.42 -1.84
C PRO A 2 27.57 11.95 -1.77
N ASN A 3 28.88 11.71 -1.61
CA ASN A 3 29.42 10.36 -1.40
C ASN A 3 29.02 9.88 -0.02
N ILE A 4 27.96 9.08 0.05
CA ILE A 4 27.51 8.48 1.30
C ILE A 4 28.31 7.20 1.53
N ASP A 5 29.04 7.18 2.63
CA ASP A 5 29.79 6.01 3.06
C ASP A 5 28.88 5.01 3.77
N PHE A 6 28.54 3.92 3.06
CA PHE A 6 27.76 2.81 3.59
C PHE A 6 28.56 1.85 4.49
N THR A 7 29.88 2.03 4.60
CA THR A 7 30.70 1.29 5.57
C THR A 7 30.66 1.94 6.96
N ASN A 8 30.29 3.22 7.03
CA ASN A 8 30.15 3.94 8.28
C ASN A 8 28.81 3.62 8.97
N PHE A 9 28.90 2.96 10.14
CA PHE A 9 27.74 2.56 10.93
C PHE A 9 26.85 3.75 11.35
N GLN A 10 27.43 4.91 11.69
CA GLN A 10 26.66 6.09 12.10
C GLN A 10 25.86 6.68 10.93
N THR A 11 26.48 6.74 9.75
CA THR A 11 25.81 7.17 8.51
C THR A 11 24.62 6.26 8.19
N VAL A 12 24.85 4.95 8.15
CA VAL A 12 23.81 3.96 7.84
C VAL A 12 22.68 4.00 8.88
N SER A 13 23.02 4.07 10.16
CA SER A 13 22.04 4.16 11.25
C SER A 13 21.20 5.44 11.17
N SER A 14 21.84 6.57 10.87
CA SER A 14 21.14 7.86 10.73
C SER A 14 20.18 7.82 9.55
N LEU A 15 20.60 7.30 8.39
CA LEU A 15 19.74 7.13 7.23
C LEU A 15 18.55 6.21 7.51
N PHE A 16 18.80 5.08 8.18
CA PHE A 16 17.74 4.15 8.56
C PHE A 16 16.70 4.80 9.49
N VAL A 17 17.15 5.54 10.49
CA VAL A 17 16.26 6.29 11.41
C VAL A 17 15.48 7.37 10.64
N THR A 18 16.14 8.15 9.79
CA THR A 18 15.48 9.17 8.97
C THR A 18 14.41 8.56 8.06
N LEU A 19 14.73 7.46 7.37
CA LEU A 19 13.76 6.77 6.50
C LEU A 19 12.60 6.19 7.31
N THR A 20 12.86 5.64 8.49
CA THR A 20 11.82 5.15 9.40
C THR A 20 10.86 6.27 9.78
N VAL A 21 11.40 7.42 10.19
CA VAL A 21 10.60 8.61 10.54
C VAL A 21 9.79 9.08 9.33
N ILE A 22 10.41 9.25 8.17
CA ILE A 22 9.72 9.70 6.95
C ILE A 22 8.57 8.75 6.58
N ILE A 23 8.82 7.45 6.53
CA ILE A 23 7.84 6.45 6.10
C ILE A 23 6.69 6.37 7.11
N PHE A 24 7.01 6.25 8.39
CA PHE A 24 6.00 6.06 9.43
C PHE A 24 5.19 7.34 9.68
N VAL A 25 5.84 8.51 9.72
CA VAL A 25 5.13 9.79 9.86
C VAL A 25 4.28 10.09 8.63
N ARG A 26 4.78 9.88 7.41
CA ARG A 26 3.97 10.04 6.19
C ARG A 26 2.71 9.18 6.25
N TYR A 27 2.85 7.91 6.65
CA TYR A 27 1.72 7.00 6.83
C TYR A 27 0.72 7.54 7.86
N LEU A 28 1.18 7.93 9.05
CA LEU A 28 0.30 8.48 10.10
C LEU A 28 -0.37 9.79 9.68
N VAL A 29 0.33 10.65 8.93
CA VAL A 29 -0.23 11.89 8.39
C VAL A 29 -1.34 11.59 7.39
N VAL A 30 -1.10 10.71 6.41
CA VAL A 30 -2.12 10.35 5.40
C VAL A 30 -3.33 9.69 6.07
N SER A 31 -3.12 8.69 6.92
CA SER A 31 -4.20 8.01 7.64
C SER A 31 -4.93 8.92 8.63
N GLY A 32 -4.21 9.82 9.30
CA GLY A 32 -4.77 10.81 10.22
C GLY A 32 -5.60 11.86 9.51
N LEU A 33 -5.11 12.42 8.40
CA LEU A 33 -5.87 13.35 7.56
C LEU A 33 -7.12 12.70 6.98
N TYR A 34 -7.01 11.45 6.51
CA TYR A 34 -8.16 10.68 6.04
C TYR A 34 -9.21 10.52 7.17
N HIS A 35 -8.75 10.13 8.36
CA HIS A 35 -9.63 9.99 9.52
C HIS A 35 -10.32 11.30 9.88
N LEU A 36 -9.58 12.41 9.99
CA LEU A 36 -10.14 13.72 10.28
C LEU A 36 -11.17 14.14 9.21
N MET A 37 -10.87 13.91 7.93
CA MET A 37 -11.74 14.27 6.85
C MET A 37 -13.07 13.51 6.89
N PHE A 38 -13.06 12.18 7.01
CA PHE A 38 -14.30 11.38 6.89
C PHE A 38 -14.98 11.06 8.21
N PHE A 39 -14.25 10.93 9.31
CA PHE A 39 -14.81 10.59 10.62
C PHE A 39 -15.15 11.82 11.47
N LYS A 40 -14.71 13.02 11.07
CA LYS A 40 -15.04 14.28 11.75
C LYS A 40 -15.74 15.27 10.81
N PHE A 41 -15.08 15.76 9.76
CA PHE A 41 -15.60 16.87 8.95
C PHE A 41 -16.74 16.46 8.00
N LEU A 42 -16.59 15.33 7.31
CA LEU A 42 -17.56 14.84 6.31
C LEU A 42 -18.44 13.69 6.84
N LYS A 43 -18.41 13.42 8.15
CA LYS A 43 -19.09 12.26 8.75
C LYS A 43 -20.59 12.22 8.40
N LYS A 44 -21.28 13.36 8.47
CA LYS A 44 -22.72 13.45 8.16
C LYS A 44 -23.00 13.17 6.68
N ALA A 45 -22.14 13.67 5.79
CA ALA A 45 -22.30 13.47 4.34
C ALA A 45 -22.04 12.01 3.91
N PHE A 46 -21.19 11.28 4.64
CA PHE A 46 -20.82 9.89 4.35
C PHE A 46 -21.45 8.86 5.32
N GLN A 47 -22.43 9.26 6.14
CA GLN A 47 -22.96 8.42 7.22
C GLN A 47 -23.47 7.04 6.75
N ASP A 48 -24.12 7.00 5.58
CA ASP A 48 -24.68 5.78 5.01
C ASP A 48 -23.64 4.93 4.25
N ARG A 49 -22.40 5.41 4.21
CA ARG A 49 -21.27 4.76 3.51
C ARG A 49 -20.25 4.14 4.46
N PHE A 50 -20.45 4.27 5.76
CA PHE A 50 -19.66 3.55 6.75
C PHE A 50 -20.01 2.06 6.70
N LEU A 51 -18.99 1.22 6.56
CA LEU A 51 -19.15 -0.22 6.40
C LEU A 51 -19.44 -0.92 7.73
N HIS A 52 -19.15 -0.24 8.84
CA HIS A 52 -19.31 -0.76 10.19
C HIS A 52 -20.05 0.23 11.09
N LYS A 53 -20.98 -0.29 11.88
CA LYS A 53 -21.72 0.49 12.90
C LYS A 53 -21.04 0.46 14.27
N LYS A 54 -20.17 -0.52 14.53
CA LYS A 54 -19.49 -0.70 15.81
C LYS A 54 -18.18 0.10 15.85
N SER A 55 -17.89 0.70 16.98
CA SER A 55 -16.60 1.32 17.24
C SER A 55 -15.49 0.26 17.35
N LEU A 56 -14.29 0.64 16.91
CA LEU A 56 -13.11 -0.20 17.03
C LEU A 56 -12.67 -0.31 18.49
N LYS A 57 -12.24 -1.50 18.90
CA LYS A 57 -11.69 -1.71 20.25
C LYS A 57 -10.32 -1.03 20.35
N LYS A 58 -10.05 -0.35 21.46
CA LYS A 58 -8.73 0.26 21.75
C LYS A 58 -7.58 -0.74 21.61
N SER A 59 -7.80 -1.99 22.03
CA SER A 59 -6.81 -3.07 21.94
C SER A 59 -6.50 -3.50 20.50
N GLN A 60 -7.43 -3.31 19.55
CA GLN A 60 -7.16 -3.52 18.13
C GLN A 60 -6.27 -2.39 17.60
N LEU A 61 -6.64 -1.13 17.86
CA LEU A 61 -5.86 0.04 17.41
C LEU A 61 -4.41 0.00 17.91
N GLN A 62 -4.19 -0.40 19.16
CA GLN A 62 -2.83 -0.55 19.72
C GLN A 62 -2.01 -1.60 18.95
N LYS A 63 -2.63 -2.73 18.59
CA LYS A 63 -1.96 -3.77 17.78
C LYS A 63 -1.68 -3.28 16.38
N GLU A 64 -2.63 -2.57 15.76
CA GLU A 64 -2.46 -2.00 14.41
C GLU A 64 -1.30 -1.00 14.37
N ILE A 65 -1.19 -0.11 15.36
CA ILE A 65 -0.07 0.82 15.49
C ILE A 65 1.25 0.07 15.66
N PHE A 66 1.29 -0.94 16.53
CA PHE A 66 2.48 -1.73 16.77
C PHE A 66 2.97 -2.43 15.49
N TRP A 67 2.10 -3.16 14.79
CA TRP A 67 2.46 -3.85 13.54
C TRP A 67 2.77 -2.88 12.40
N SER A 68 2.10 -1.72 12.37
CA SER A 68 2.44 -0.64 11.43
C SER A 68 3.84 -0.08 11.67
N PHE A 69 4.26 0.07 12.94
CA PHE A 69 5.60 0.53 13.27
C PHE A 69 6.66 -0.49 12.85
N ILE A 70 6.45 -1.77 13.15
CA ILE A 70 7.33 -2.86 12.68
C ILE A 70 7.41 -2.88 11.16
N SER A 71 6.28 -2.71 10.46
CA SER A 71 6.28 -2.63 9.01
C SER A 71 7.05 -1.42 8.49
N GLY A 72 6.93 -0.26 9.18
CA GLY A 72 7.71 0.94 8.89
C GLY A 72 9.23 0.71 8.96
N LEU A 73 9.72 -0.04 9.95
CA LEU A 73 11.13 -0.41 10.07
C LEU A 73 11.60 -1.26 8.87
N ILE A 74 10.79 -2.23 8.43
CA ILE A 74 11.12 -3.10 7.29
C ILE A 74 11.13 -2.31 5.97
N PHE A 75 10.14 -1.42 5.77
CA PHE A 75 10.13 -0.52 4.63
C PHE A 75 11.29 0.48 4.67
N ALA A 76 11.74 0.92 5.85
CA ALA A 76 12.92 1.77 5.98
C ALA A 76 14.22 1.04 5.60
N ALA A 77 14.37 -0.23 6.01
CA ALA A 77 15.49 -1.07 5.57
C ALA A 77 15.47 -1.27 4.05
N THR A 78 14.28 -1.47 3.48
CA THR A 78 14.09 -1.58 2.03
C THR A 78 14.43 -0.26 1.33
N GLY A 79 14.00 0.87 1.87
CA GLY A 79 14.34 2.20 1.35
C GLY A 79 15.84 2.49 1.39
N LEU A 80 16.53 2.03 2.44
CA LEU A 80 17.98 2.13 2.56
C LEU A 80 18.69 1.29 1.47
N LEU A 81 18.23 0.05 1.25
CA LEU A 81 18.72 -0.80 0.15
C LEU A 81 18.50 -0.12 -1.21
N MET A 82 17.30 0.39 -1.47
CA MET A 82 17.00 1.08 -2.72
C MET A 82 17.86 2.32 -2.92
N TYR A 83 18.11 3.07 -1.84
CA TYR A 83 18.96 4.23 -1.89
C TYR A 83 20.42 3.87 -2.19
N PHE A 84 20.93 2.80 -1.56
CA PHE A 84 22.22 2.20 -1.89
C PHE A 84 22.29 1.82 -3.38
N LEU A 85 21.28 1.11 -3.90
CA LEU A 85 21.24 0.72 -5.31
C LEU A 85 21.25 1.96 -6.23
N TYR A 86 20.48 3.00 -5.89
CA TYR A 86 20.38 4.23 -6.68
C TYR A 86 21.72 4.97 -6.77
N ILE A 87 22.39 5.21 -5.64
CA ILE A 87 23.65 5.97 -5.65
C ILE A 87 24.81 5.23 -6.32
N ASN A 88 24.73 3.90 -6.39
CA ASN A 88 25.72 3.06 -7.09
C ASN A 88 25.34 2.81 -8.56
N GLY A 89 24.28 3.43 -9.08
CA GLY A 89 23.89 3.32 -10.48
C GLY A 89 23.28 1.96 -10.85
N PHE A 90 22.80 1.18 -9.88
CA PHE A 90 22.17 -0.12 -10.13
C PHE A 90 20.67 -0.02 -10.46
N THR A 91 20.07 1.17 -10.38
CA THR A 91 18.65 1.37 -10.68
C THR A 91 18.46 1.98 -12.06
N ALA A 92 17.30 1.75 -12.65
CA ALA A 92 16.84 2.40 -13.86
C ALA A 92 16.15 3.76 -13.58
N ILE A 93 16.30 4.30 -12.37
CA ILE A 93 15.73 5.60 -12.01
C ILE A 93 16.53 6.70 -12.70
N TYR A 94 15.84 7.56 -13.45
CA TYR A 94 16.44 8.72 -14.10
C TYR A 94 15.85 10.02 -13.55
N THR A 95 16.61 11.11 -13.65
CA THR A 95 16.25 12.43 -13.11
C THR A 95 16.10 13.52 -14.16
N ASP A 96 16.60 13.30 -15.37
CA ASP A 96 16.46 14.24 -16.47
C ASP A 96 15.20 13.92 -17.27
N PHE A 97 14.30 14.90 -17.40
CA PHE A 97 13.10 14.81 -18.21
C PHE A 97 13.38 14.54 -19.68
N SER A 98 14.59 14.86 -20.19
CA SER A 98 14.99 14.59 -21.58
C SER A 98 15.27 13.10 -21.86
N THR A 99 15.48 12.29 -20.81
CA THR A 99 15.85 10.86 -20.93
C THR A 99 14.78 10.03 -21.65
N ALA A 100 13.52 10.40 -21.51
CA ALA A 100 12.39 9.68 -22.11
C ALA A 100 11.34 10.65 -22.65
N SER A 101 10.52 10.16 -23.57
CA SER A 101 9.39 10.93 -24.10
C SER A 101 8.46 11.40 -22.98
N PHE A 102 7.85 12.58 -23.15
CA PHE A 102 6.84 13.11 -22.23
C PHE A 102 5.73 12.10 -21.92
N PHE A 103 5.29 11.32 -22.91
CA PHE A 103 4.26 10.29 -22.75
C PHE A 103 4.73 9.06 -21.96
N TYR A 104 6.04 8.84 -21.89
CA TYR A 104 6.60 7.70 -21.16
C TYR A 104 6.43 7.85 -19.64
N ILE A 105 6.46 9.07 -19.11
CA ILE A 105 6.28 9.31 -17.66
C ILE A 105 4.93 8.77 -17.15
N PRO A 106 3.76 9.21 -17.67
CA PRO A 106 2.47 8.66 -17.24
C PRO A 106 2.33 7.16 -17.58
N PHE A 107 2.89 6.70 -18.70
CA PHE A 107 2.91 5.27 -19.04
C PHE A 107 3.68 4.44 -18.00
N SER A 108 4.86 4.90 -17.56
CA SER A 108 5.69 4.23 -16.56
C SER A 108 5.00 4.17 -15.19
N ILE A 109 4.22 5.20 -14.82
CA ILE A 109 3.37 5.21 -13.62
C ILE A 109 2.31 4.12 -13.72
N PHE A 110 1.58 4.07 -14.84
CA PHE A 110 0.56 3.04 -15.07
C PHE A 110 1.17 1.64 -15.05
N LEU A 111 2.28 1.45 -15.76
CA LEU A 111 2.98 0.17 -15.85
C LEU A 111 3.48 -0.29 -14.48
N PHE A 112 4.05 0.62 -13.67
CA PHE A 112 4.46 0.34 -12.30
C PHE A 112 3.28 -0.17 -11.46
N LEU A 113 2.17 0.58 -11.46
CA LEU A 113 0.98 0.21 -10.67
C LEU A 113 0.37 -1.12 -11.14
N PHE A 114 0.34 -1.36 -12.46
CA PHE A 114 -0.17 -2.61 -13.02
C PHE A 114 0.71 -3.81 -12.66
N LEU A 115 2.04 -3.67 -12.73
CA LEU A 115 2.97 -4.71 -12.32
C LEU A 115 2.92 -4.98 -10.81
N GLN A 116 2.77 -3.94 -10.01
CA GLN A 116 2.58 -4.07 -8.57
C GLN A 116 1.27 -4.77 -8.22
N ASP A 117 0.18 -4.41 -8.88
CA ASP A 117 -1.14 -5.02 -8.70
C ASP A 117 -1.11 -6.52 -9.06
N ALA A 118 -0.41 -6.88 -10.15
CA ALA A 118 -0.19 -8.26 -10.54
C ALA A 118 0.64 -9.04 -9.49
N TYR A 119 1.79 -8.48 -9.08
CA TYR A 119 2.64 -9.06 -8.04
C TYR A 119 1.84 -9.30 -6.76
N TYR A 120 1.12 -8.27 -6.30
CA TYR A 120 0.34 -8.32 -5.09
C TYR A 120 -0.80 -9.33 -5.19
N TYR A 121 -1.56 -9.36 -6.29
CA TYR A 121 -2.68 -10.30 -6.45
C TYR A 121 -2.26 -11.76 -6.24
N TRP A 122 -1.18 -12.19 -6.93
CA TRP A 122 -0.71 -13.57 -6.83
C TRP A 122 -0.12 -13.88 -5.45
N PHE A 123 0.66 -12.94 -4.91
CA PHE A 123 1.24 -13.07 -3.58
C PHE A 123 0.15 -13.13 -2.50
N HIS A 124 -0.84 -12.25 -2.58
CA HIS A 124 -1.97 -12.18 -1.66
C HIS A 124 -2.80 -13.46 -1.72
N ARG A 125 -3.16 -13.93 -2.91
CA ARG A 125 -3.86 -15.21 -3.08
C ARG A 125 -3.05 -16.39 -2.52
N TRP A 126 -1.73 -16.40 -2.69
CA TRP A 126 -0.85 -17.41 -2.10
C TRP A 126 -0.83 -17.34 -0.56
N MET A 127 -0.82 -16.14 0.02
CA MET A 127 -0.92 -15.95 1.47
C MET A 127 -2.23 -16.46 2.05
N HIS A 128 -3.30 -16.56 1.27
CA HIS A 128 -4.58 -17.15 1.68
C HIS A 128 -4.62 -18.68 1.63
N LEU A 129 -3.55 -19.35 1.19
CA LEU A 129 -3.46 -20.80 1.36
C LEU A 129 -3.42 -21.14 2.87
N PRO A 130 -4.21 -22.10 3.39
CA PRO A 130 -4.31 -22.37 4.83
C PRO A 130 -2.97 -22.65 5.52
N LYS A 131 -2.00 -23.23 4.80
CA LYS A 131 -0.65 -23.51 5.31
C LYS A 131 0.22 -22.26 5.46
N VAL A 132 -0.04 -21.22 4.67
CA VAL A 132 0.72 -19.96 4.63
C VAL A 132 0.06 -18.88 5.49
N TYR A 133 -1.28 -18.79 5.44
CA TYR A 133 -2.08 -17.75 6.10
C TYR A 133 -1.71 -17.50 7.56
N LYS A 134 -1.57 -18.58 8.34
CA LYS A 134 -1.24 -18.49 9.77
C LYS A 134 0.10 -17.82 10.08
N TYR A 135 1.03 -17.79 9.13
CA TYR A 135 2.38 -17.24 9.30
C TYR A 135 2.57 -15.87 8.67
N MET A 136 1.65 -15.42 7.81
CA MET A 136 1.82 -14.17 7.06
C MET A 136 0.61 -13.27 7.25
N HIS A 137 -0.57 -13.72 6.86
CA HIS A 137 -1.68 -12.80 6.65
C HIS A 137 -2.76 -12.85 7.75
N LEU A 138 -2.65 -13.80 8.70
CA LEU A 138 -3.53 -13.89 9.86
C LEU A 138 -3.49 -12.63 10.74
N ILE A 139 -2.33 -11.98 10.90
CA ILE A 139 -2.24 -10.76 11.71
C ILE A 139 -3.05 -9.64 11.09
N HIS A 140 -2.97 -9.50 9.77
CA HIS A 140 -3.74 -8.52 9.01
C HIS A 140 -5.24 -8.76 9.15
N HIS A 141 -5.69 -10.02 8.97
CA HIS A 141 -7.10 -10.41 9.06
C HIS A 141 -7.68 -10.44 10.48
N LYS A 142 -6.87 -10.26 11.53
CA LYS A 142 -7.40 -10.06 12.89
C LYS A 142 -8.17 -8.75 13.01
N SER A 143 -7.96 -7.81 12.10
CA SER A 143 -8.72 -6.56 11.98
C SER A 143 -10.00 -6.77 11.16
N ILE A 144 -10.93 -7.56 11.68
CA ILE A 144 -12.21 -7.90 11.00
C ILE A 144 -13.01 -6.65 10.61
N HIS A 145 -12.95 -5.62 11.45
CA HIS A 145 -13.40 -4.28 11.09
C HIS A 145 -12.16 -3.45 10.82
N THR A 146 -11.93 -3.12 9.56
CA THR A 146 -10.72 -2.40 9.18
C THR A 146 -10.78 -0.94 9.63
N SER A 147 -9.61 -0.36 9.79
CA SER A 147 -9.38 1.02 10.16
C SER A 147 -8.37 1.65 9.19
N VAL A 148 -8.25 2.98 9.22
CA VAL A 148 -7.17 3.69 8.50
C VAL A 148 -5.76 3.23 8.91
N LEU A 149 -5.63 2.51 10.04
CA LEU A 149 -4.38 1.96 10.54
C LEU A 149 -4.16 0.47 10.18
N THR A 150 -5.18 -0.22 9.66
CA THR A 150 -5.06 -1.63 9.27
C THR A 150 -4.16 -1.80 8.05
N SER A 151 -4.08 -0.77 7.19
CA SER A 151 -3.38 -0.82 5.89
C SER A 151 -1.87 -1.03 5.96
N PHE A 152 -1.26 -0.86 7.15
CA PHE A 152 0.16 -1.14 7.40
C PHE A 152 0.37 -2.18 8.52
N SER A 153 -0.72 -2.73 9.08
CA SER A 153 -0.68 -3.69 10.18
C SER A 153 -0.51 -5.12 9.66
N PHE A 154 0.71 -5.45 9.23
CA PHE A 154 1.06 -6.75 8.68
C PHE A 154 1.98 -7.56 9.60
N HIS A 155 2.04 -8.87 9.38
CA HIS A 155 3.12 -9.69 9.93
C HIS A 155 4.45 -9.33 9.24
N PRO A 156 5.61 -9.39 9.92
CA PRO A 156 6.91 -9.04 9.32
C PRO A 156 7.22 -9.76 8.01
N LEU A 157 6.90 -11.06 7.92
CA LEU A 157 7.08 -11.81 6.67
C LEU A 157 6.21 -11.27 5.54
N GLU A 158 4.97 -10.89 5.81
CA GLU A 158 4.13 -10.26 4.79
C GLU A 158 4.74 -8.92 4.35
N THR A 159 5.20 -8.10 5.29
CA THR A 159 5.84 -6.81 4.97
C THR A 159 7.10 -6.98 4.13
N ILE A 160 7.97 -7.95 4.44
CA ILE A 160 9.20 -8.20 3.68
C ILE A 160 8.89 -8.47 2.21
N PHE A 161 7.93 -9.34 1.94
CA PHE A 161 7.56 -9.66 0.56
C PHE A 161 6.85 -8.48 -0.12
N GLN A 162 5.92 -7.80 0.56
CA GLN A 162 5.32 -6.59 -0.01
C GLN A 162 6.38 -5.52 -0.34
N ALA A 163 7.40 -5.35 0.51
CA ALA A 163 8.47 -4.40 0.30
C ALA A 163 9.46 -4.83 -0.81
N ALA A 164 9.68 -6.13 -0.98
CA ALA A 164 10.62 -6.69 -1.97
C ALA A 164 10.29 -6.29 -3.41
N PHE A 165 9.02 -6.00 -3.73
CA PHE A 165 8.64 -5.48 -5.05
C PHE A 165 9.42 -4.20 -5.42
N LEU A 166 9.60 -3.27 -4.47
CA LEU A 166 10.20 -1.96 -4.72
C LEU A 166 11.65 -2.00 -5.22
N PRO A 167 12.61 -2.68 -4.57
CA PRO A 167 13.97 -2.78 -5.09
C PRO A 167 14.04 -3.56 -6.41
N ILE A 168 13.17 -4.55 -6.63
CA ILE A 168 13.13 -5.30 -7.89
C ILE A 168 12.69 -4.40 -9.05
N ILE A 169 11.57 -3.68 -8.89
CA ILE A 169 11.00 -2.91 -9.98
C ILE A 169 11.87 -1.73 -10.38
N ILE A 170 12.54 -1.05 -9.44
CA ILE A 170 13.40 0.12 -9.77
C ILE A 170 14.68 -0.26 -10.51
N VAL A 171 15.10 -1.52 -10.46
CA VAL A 171 16.25 -2.02 -11.23
C VAL A 171 15.84 -2.31 -12.68
N ILE A 172 14.58 -2.71 -12.91
CA ILE A 172 14.11 -3.22 -14.20
C ILE A 172 13.38 -2.15 -15.01
N LEU A 173 12.51 -1.36 -14.37
CA LEU A 173 11.64 -0.39 -15.04
C LEU A 173 12.28 1.00 -15.04
N PRO A 174 12.64 1.56 -16.21
CA PRO A 174 13.05 2.96 -16.28
C PRO A 174 11.91 3.85 -15.82
N ILE A 175 12.14 4.65 -14.77
CA ILE A 175 11.12 5.52 -14.20
C ILE A 175 11.74 6.84 -13.72
N HIS A 176 11.07 7.95 -14.03
CA HIS A 176 11.51 9.26 -13.56
C HIS A 176 11.38 9.34 -12.04
N ILE A 177 12.33 9.96 -11.34
CA ILE A 177 12.31 10.06 -9.87
C ILE A 177 10.99 10.62 -9.32
N TYR A 178 10.42 11.66 -9.93
CA TYR A 178 9.13 12.20 -9.50
C TYR A 178 7.95 11.26 -9.79
N ALA A 179 7.99 10.48 -10.88
CA ALA A 179 6.99 9.45 -11.14
C ALA A 179 7.07 8.34 -10.09
N PHE A 180 8.29 7.95 -9.70
CA PHE A 180 8.54 7.00 -8.64
C PHE A 180 8.01 7.49 -7.28
N LEU A 181 8.30 8.74 -6.90
CA LEU A 181 7.76 9.33 -5.67
C LEU A 181 6.22 9.43 -5.70
N PHE A 182 5.65 9.71 -6.87
CA PHE A 182 4.20 9.77 -7.06
C PHE A 182 3.53 8.40 -6.90
N VAL A 183 4.12 7.31 -7.43
CA VAL A 183 3.57 5.96 -7.18
C VAL A 183 3.66 5.58 -5.71
N LEU A 184 4.73 5.93 -4.98
CA LEU A 184 4.80 5.71 -3.53
C LEU A 184 3.68 6.45 -2.75
N LEU A 185 3.28 7.63 -3.23
CA LEU A 185 2.15 8.37 -2.69
C LEU A 185 0.82 7.66 -3.00
N ILE A 186 0.60 7.23 -4.25
CA ILE A 186 -0.59 6.46 -4.66
C ILE A 186 -0.70 5.19 -3.80
N MET A 187 0.39 4.46 -3.62
CA MET A 187 0.45 3.26 -2.78
C MET A 187 -0.10 3.56 -1.37
N THR A 188 0.39 4.62 -0.74
CA THR A 188 -0.02 5.00 0.62
C THR A 188 -1.50 5.39 0.67
N ILE A 189 -1.94 6.25 -0.25
CA ILE A 189 -3.33 6.75 -0.30
C ILE A 189 -4.31 5.61 -0.58
N SER A 190 -4.03 4.77 -1.58
CA SER A 190 -4.91 3.65 -1.93
C SER A 190 -4.98 2.62 -0.81
N ALA A 191 -3.85 2.28 -0.17
CA ALA A 191 -3.85 1.36 0.96
C ALA A 191 -4.72 1.91 2.11
N THR A 192 -4.63 3.21 2.43
CA THR A 192 -5.50 3.86 3.41
C THR A 192 -6.97 3.80 3.01
N ILE A 193 -7.32 4.14 1.76
CA ILE A 193 -8.71 4.08 1.26
C ILE A 193 -9.28 2.67 1.42
N ASN A 194 -8.54 1.65 0.98
CA ASN A 194 -8.99 0.25 0.98
C ASN A 194 -9.37 -0.25 2.38
N HIS A 195 -8.75 0.27 3.44
CA HIS A 195 -8.96 -0.19 4.81
C HIS A 195 -9.76 0.77 5.68
N ALA A 196 -10.10 1.96 5.20
CA ALA A 196 -10.60 3.01 6.05
C ALA A 196 -12.00 2.75 6.65
N GLY A 197 -12.73 1.72 6.20
CA GLY A 197 -14.05 1.37 6.73
C GLY A 197 -15.18 2.33 6.31
N VAL A 198 -14.92 3.19 5.33
CA VAL A 198 -15.90 4.11 4.71
C VAL A 198 -15.69 4.14 3.21
N GLU A 199 -16.77 3.91 2.45
CA GLU A 199 -16.72 3.92 0.98
C GLU A 199 -16.79 5.35 0.43
N ILE A 200 -15.69 5.81 -0.17
CA ILE A 200 -15.59 7.18 -0.68
C ILE A 200 -15.71 7.26 -2.20
N TYR A 201 -15.65 6.13 -2.91
CA TYR A 201 -15.79 6.12 -4.35
C TYR A 201 -17.21 6.52 -4.78
N PRO A 202 -17.36 7.12 -5.97
CA PRO A 202 -18.63 7.65 -6.43
C PRO A 202 -19.72 6.57 -6.43
N SER A 203 -20.97 7.01 -6.30
CA SER A 203 -22.17 6.17 -6.39
C SER A 203 -22.92 6.40 -7.71
N GLY A 204 -24.01 5.69 -7.95
CA GLY A 204 -24.80 5.82 -9.18
C GLY A 204 -24.14 5.14 -10.39
N LYS A 205 -24.52 5.53 -11.61
CA LYS A 205 -24.03 4.86 -12.85
C LYS A 205 -22.50 5.01 -13.02
N PHE A 206 -21.98 6.22 -12.82
CA PHE A 206 -20.53 6.47 -12.85
C PHE A 206 -19.82 5.70 -11.73
N GLY A 207 -20.39 5.70 -10.52
CA GLY A 207 -19.89 4.90 -9.40
C GLY A 207 -19.75 3.43 -9.70
N LYS A 208 -20.79 2.81 -10.25
CA LYS A 208 -20.77 1.40 -10.66
C LYS A 208 -19.69 1.11 -11.71
N TRP A 209 -19.51 2.02 -12.69
CA TRP A 209 -18.44 1.88 -13.66
C TRP A 209 -17.06 2.03 -13.01
N PHE A 210 -16.88 2.98 -12.11
CA PHE A 210 -15.60 3.24 -11.43
C PHE A 210 -15.22 2.06 -10.51
N GLN A 211 -16.13 1.64 -9.64
CA GLN A 211 -15.92 0.51 -8.72
C GLN A 211 -15.76 -0.84 -9.44
N LYS A 212 -16.21 -0.95 -10.70
CA LYS A 212 -15.96 -2.12 -11.55
C LYS A 212 -14.48 -2.26 -11.95
N TRP A 213 -13.68 -1.20 -11.84
CA TRP A 213 -12.26 -1.21 -12.22
C TRP A 213 -11.32 -0.93 -11.06
N PHE A 214 -11.75 -0.16 -10.07
CA PHE A 214 -10.90 0.29 -8.96
C PHE A 214 -11.37 -0.30 -7.63
N ILE A 215 -10.40 -0.75 -6.84
CA ILE A 215 -10.62 -1.30 -5.50
C ILE A 215 -10.76 -0.16 -4.50
N GLY A 216 -11.91 -0.11 -3.83
CA GLY A 216 -12.20 0.81 -2.74
C GLY A 216 -12.45 0.06 -1.43
N ALA A 217 -12.88 0.81 -0.40
CA ALA A 217 -13.09 0.28 0.94
C ALA A 217 -14.09 -0.89 0.96
N THR A 218 -15.16 -0.84 0.17
CA THR A 218 -16.18 -1.91 0.15
C THR A 218 -15.64 -3.22 -0.39
N HIS A 219 -14.83 -3.17 -1.45
CA HIS A 219 -14.26 -4.36 -2.09
C HIS A 219 -13.32 -5.08 -1.13
N HIS A 220 -12.45 -4.32 -0.49
CA HIS A 220 -11.46 -4.87 0.44
C HIS A 220 -12.07 -5.21 1.82
N ASP A 221 -13.12 -4.53 2.29
CA ASP A 221 -13.85 -4.97 3.49
C ASP A 221 -14.51 -6.35 3.26
N ASN A 222 -15.10 -6.56 2.08
CA ASN A 222 -15.63 -7.88 1.73
C ASN A 222 -14.54 -8.94 1.75
N HIS A 223 -13.30 -8.62 1.36
CA HIS A 223 -12.15 -9.53 1.46
C HIS A 223 -11.88 -9.97 2.91
N HIS A 224 -11.78 -9.03 3.86
CA HIS A 224 -11.59 -9.32 5.29
C HIS A 224 -12.72 -10.19 5.88
N ARG A 225 -13.91 -10.17 5.29
CA ARG A 225 -15.08 -10.94 5.72
C ARG A 225 -15.27 -12.25 4.95
N LYS A 226 -14.70 -12.36 3.75
CA LYS A 226 -14.89 -13.45 2.79
C LYS A 226 -13.52 -13.91 2.31
N PHE A 227 -12.90 -14.77 3.11
CA PHE A 227 -11.54 -15.27 2.98
C PHE A 227 -11.09 -15.64 1.55
N ASN A 228 -11.99 -16.18 0.71
CA ASN A 228 -11.63 -16.71 -0.60
C ASN A 228 -11.80 -15.73 -1.78
N TYR A 229 -12.07 -14.44 -1.54
CA TYR A 229 -12.42 -13.48 -2.60
C TYR A 229 -11.65 -12.16 -2.48
N ASN A 230 -11.61 -11.39 -3.58
CA ASN A 230 -11.15 -9.99 -3.61
C ASN A 230 -9.67 -9.79 -3.21
N TYR A 231 -8.74 -10.37 -3.95
CA TYR A 231 -7.30 -10.32 -3.65
C TYR A 231 -6.55 -9.14 -4.28
N GLY A 232 -7.15 -8.37 -5.20
CA GLY A 232 -6.46 -7.27 -5.88
C GLY A 232 -6.03 -6.12 -4.95
N LEU A 233 -5.16 -5.24 -5.46
CA LEU A 233 -4.59 -4.10 -4.71
C LEU A 233 -5.23 -2.76 -5.12
N TYR A 234 -5.11 -2.40 -6.40
CA TYR A 234 -5.62 -1.17 -7.01
C TYR A 234 -6.79 -1.46 -7.94
N PHE A 235 -6.71 -2.55 -8.69
CA PHE A 235 -7.65 -2.88 -9.74
C PHE A 235 -8.38 -4.19 -9.45
N THR A 236 -9.67 -4.24 -9.77
CA THR A 236 -10.47 -5.49 -9.72
C THR A 236 -10.14 -6.44 -10.87
N PHE A 237 -9.24 -6.02 -11.78
CA PHE A 237 -8.90 -6.71 -13.02
C PHE A 237 -8.54 -8.18 -12.80
N TRP A 238 -7.61 -8.48 -11.88
CA TRP A 238 -7.16 -9.85 -11.61
C TRP A 238 -8.24 -10.69 -10.94
N ASP A 239 -9.00 -10.11 -10.01
CA ASP A 239 -10.12 -10.79 -9.38
C ASP A 239 -11.17 -11.24 -10.41
N ARG A 240 -11.45 -10.38 -11.39
CA ARG A 240 -12.38 -10.68 -12.48
C ARG A 240 -11.84 -11.72 -13.44
N LEU A 241 -10.58 -11.57 -13.85
CA LEU A 241 -9.92 -12.50 -14.76
C LEU A 241 -9.86 -13.91 -14.16
N MET A 242 -9.60 -14.01 -12.86
CA MET A 242 -9.42 -15.27 -12.15
C MET A 242 -10.70 -15.77 -11.45
N LYS A 243 -11.82 -15.07 -11.62
CA LYS A 243 -13.12 -15.39 -11.00
C LYS A 243 -13.06 -15.48 -9.47
N THR A 244 -12.32 -14.57 -8.85
CA THR A 244 -12.23 -14.40 -7.39
C THR A 244 -12.88 -13.11 -6.91
N GLU A 245 -13.56 -12.36 -7.77
CA GLU A 245 -14.39 -11.23 -7.35
C GLU A 245 -15.64 -11.74 -6.60
N PHE A 246 -15.95 -11.11 -5.47
CA PHE A 246 -17.16 -11.42 -4.71
C PHE A 246 -18.39 -10.79 -5.39
N GLU A 247 -19.19 -11.61 -6.06
CA GLU A 247 -20.49 -11.23 -6.61
C GLU A 247 -21.58 -11.42 -5.54
N LYS A 248 -22.40 -10.38 -5.31
CA LYS A 248 -23.55 -10.41 -4.40
C LYS A 248 -24.83 -10.80 -5.14
#